data_AF-A0A1H4DT45-F1
#
_entry.id   AF-A0A1H4DT45-F1
#
_cell.length_a   1.000
_cell.length_b   1.000
_cell.length_c   1.000
_cell.angle_alpha   90.00
_cell.angle_beta   90.00
_cell.angle_gamma   90.00
#
_symmetry.space_group_name_H-M   'P 1'
#
loop_
_entity.id
_entity.type
_entity.pdbx_description
1 polymer ?
#
loop_
_entity_poly.entity_id
_entity_poly.type
_entity_poly.pdbx_seq_one_letter_code
_entity_poly.pdbx_strand_id
1 'polypeptide(L)'
;MSVPQLEVEAPVETVVQECYQAIIEKDTITLTVDVNNVNQFEGELDYSYYQKDKSFGTVFGNVKGDTIFADYTFQSEGKTSVRELVFLKKDANTFVEGYGEILETKGKMVFKDKSKIKFDGNIVYKKINCKE
;
A
#
# COMPACT_ATOMS: atom_id res chain seq x y z
N MET A 1 -29.64 24.18 -36.31
CA MET A 1 -29.81 22.87 -35.64
C MET A 1 -28.50 22.59 -34.93
N SER A 2 -28.44 22.92 -33.65
CA SER A 2 -27.26 22.76 -32.82
C SER A 2 -27.30 21.34 -32.25
N VAL A 3 -26.35 20.50 -32.65
CA VAL A 3 -26.16 19.18 -32.05
C VAL A 3 -25.67 19.42 -30.61
N PRO A 4 -26.35 18.91 -29.57
CA PRO A 4 -25.76 18.90 -28.23
C PRO A 4 -24.68 17.82 -28.21
N GLN A 5 -23.45 18.22 -27.87
CA GLN A 5 -22.34 17.31 -27.61
C GLN A 5 -22.66 16.51 -26.35
N LEU A 6 -22.74 15.18 -26.48
CA LEU A 6 -22.92 14.28 -25.34
C LEU A 6 -21.60 14.22 -24.57
N GLU A 7 -21.48 14.98 -23.49
CA GLU A 7 -20.40 14.79 -22.52
C GLU A 7 -20.71 13.52 -21.72
N VAL A 8 -19.94 12.46 -21.99
CA VAL A 8 -19.95 11.26 -21.17
C VAL A 8 -19.23 11.60 -19.88
N GLU A 9 -19.97 12.09 -18.89
CA GLU A 9 -19.48 12.19 -17.52
C GLU A 9 -19.19 10.76 -17.03
N ALA A 10 -17.90 10.41 -16.97
CA ALA A 10 -17.49 9.22 -16.24
C ALA A 10 -18.03 9.33 -14.81
N PRO A 11 -18.58 8.27 -14.21
CA PRO A 11 -19.06 8.33 -12.84
C PRO A 11 -17.91 8.82 -11.96
N VAL A 12 -18.13 9.91 -11.22
CA VAL A 12 -17.20 10.43 -10.22
C VAL A 12 -17.06 9.33 -9.17
N GLU A 13 -16.06 8.47 -9.33
CA GLU A 13 -15.76 7.45 -8.35
C GLU A 13 -15.36 8.19 -7.07
N THR A 14 -16.16 8.01 -6.03
CA THR A 14 -15.87 8.53 -4.70
C THR A 14 -14.66 7.80 -4.16
N VAL A 15 -13.48 8.41 -4.32
CA VAL A 15 -12.25 7.96 -3.67
C VAL A 15 -12.41 8.20 -2.18
N VAL A 16 -12.37 7.13 -1.39
CA VAL A 16 -12.38 7.22 0.07
C VAL A 16 -10.97 7.00 0.56
N GLN A 17 -10.37 8.03 1.13
CA GLN A 17 -9.08 7.92 1.79
C GLN A 17 -9.24 7.15 3.11
N GLU A 18 -8.48 6.08 3.27
CA GLU A 18 -8.42 5.28 4.48
C GLU A 18 -7.00 5.30 5.05
N CYS A 19 -6.88 5.43 6.36
CA CYS A 19 -5.58 5.43 7.03
C CYS A 19 -5.46 4.24 7.97
N TYR A 20 -4.27 3.66 7.99
CA TYR A 20 -3.93 2.51 8.79
C TYR A 20 -2.57 2.72 9.46
N GLN A 21 -2.39 2.11 10.62
CA GLN A 21 -1.14 2.21 11.37
C GLN A 21 -0.71 0.86 11.92
N ALA A 22 0.58 0.58 11.82
CA ALA A 22 1.24 -0.53 12.51
C ALA A 22 2.30 0.05 13.47
N ILE A 23 2.35 -0.48 14.69
CA ILE A 23 3.36 -0.11 15.69
C ILE A 23 4.20 -1.35 15.97
N ILE A 24 5.48 -1.27 15.67
CA ILE A 24 6.45 -2.35 15.86
C ILE A 24 7.48 -1.84 16.86
N GLU A 25 7.36 -2.29 18.12
CA GLU A 25 8.16 -1.79 19.24
C GLU A 25 8.07 -0.25 19.39
N LYS A 26 9.04 0.49 18.85
CA LYS A 26 9.10 1.96 18.86
C LYS A 26 8.88 2.58 17.48
N ASP A 27 8.88 1.78 16.43
CA ASP A 27 8.72 2.23 15.07
C ASP A 27 7.23 2.29 14.72
N THR A 28 6.86 3.36 14.01
CA THR A 28 5.48 3.57 13.57
C THR A 28 5.45 3.56 12.05
N ILE A 29 4.58 2.73 11.49
CA ILE A 29 4.32 2.69 10.05
C ILE A 29 2.92 3.21 9.82
N THR A 30 2.78 4.23 8.99
CA THR A 30 1.48 4.79 8.60
C THR A 30 1.25 4.53 7.12
N LEU A 31 0.11 3.93 6.81
CA LEU A 31 -0.34 3.62 5.46
C LEU A 31 -1.60 4.44 5.19
N THR A 32 -1.55 5.32 4.21
CA THR A 32 -2.70 6.08 3.72
C THR A 32 -3.02 5.57 2.34
N VAL A 33 -4.25 5.09 2.12
CA VAL A 33 -4.64 4.50 0.84
C VAL A 33 -5.96 5.08 0.36
N ASP A 34 -5.99 5.35 -0.93
CA ASP A 34 -7.16 5.79 -1.65
C ASP A 34 -7.89 4.57 -2.19
N VAL A 35 -9.04 4.26 -1.57
CA VAL A 35 -9.88 3.15 -1.99
C VAL A 35 -10.94 3.69 -2.93
N ASN A 36 -10.85 3.33 -4.22
CA ASN A 36 -11.87 3.60 -5.22
C ASN A 36 -12.65 2.32 -5.58
N ASN A 37 -13.61 2.42 -6.51
CA ASN A 37 -14.40 1.25 -6.93
C ASN A 37 -13.65 0.41 -7.99
N VAL A 38 -12.52 0.92 -8.50
CA VAL A 38 -11.56 0.13 -9.25
C VAL A 38 -10.78 -0.74 -8.26
N ASN A 39 -10.37 -1.94 -8.65
CA ASN A 39 -9.55 -2.82 -7.79
C ASN A 39 -8.10 -2.30 -7.60
N GLN A 40 -7.92 -0.99 -7.52
CA GLN A 40 -6.64 -0.30 -7.37
C GLN A 40 -6.37 -0.03 -5.89
N PHE A 41 -5.12 -0.21 -5.50
CA PHE A 41 -4.63 0.08 -4.16
C PHE A 41 -3.48 1.06 -4.30
N GLU A 42 -3.79 2.36 -4.22
CA GLU A 42 -2.82 3.43 -4.34
C GLU A 42 -2.75 4.21 -3.03
N GLY A 43 -1.56 4.67 -2.67
CA GLY A 43 -1.39 5.38 -1.42
C GLY A 43 0.03 5.75 -1.09
N GLU A 44 0.22 6.19 0.14
CA GLU A 44 1.50 6.57 0.73
C GLU A 44 1.81 5.68 1.94
N LEU A 45 3.08 5.34 2.09
CA LEU A 45 3.57 4.54 3.20
C LEU A 45 4.78 5.24 3.83
N ASP A 46 4.56 5.70 5.06
CA ASP A 46 5.54 6.38 5.89
C ASP A 46 6.06 5.43 6.97
N TYR A 47 7.37 5.22 6.96
CA TYR A 47 8.09 4.56 8.03
C TYR A 47 8.78 5.62 8.90
N SER A 48 8.18 5.88 10.05
CA SER A 48 8.74 6.71 11.10
C SER A 48 9.54 5.84 12.06
N TYR A 49 10.81 5.61 11.71
CA TYR A 49 11.77 4.90 12.55
C TYR A 49 12.24 5.79 13.72
N TYR A 50 12.30 5.24 14.93
CA TYR A 50 12.65 6.02 16.14
C TYR A 50 14.10 6.55 16.14
N GLN A 51 15.02 5.93 15.40
CA GLN A 51 16.46 6.25 15.38
C GLN A 51 17.09 6.35 13.98
N LYS A 52 16.29 6.25 12.91
CA LYS A 52 16.79 6.29 11.53
C LYS A 52 16.09 7.38 10.74
N ASP A 53 16.65 7.70 9.57
CA ASP A 53 15.99 8.57 8.60
C ASP A 53 14.61 8.00 8.24
N LYS A 54 13.63 8.90 8.18
CA LYS A 54 12.27 8.55 7.75
C LYS A 54 12.33 8.02 6.32
N SER A 55 11.63 6.94 6.06
CA SER A 55 11.42 6.47 4.68
C SER A 55 9.99 6.79 4.30
N PHE A 56 9.85 7.60 3.26
CA PHE A 56 8.58 7.96 2.66
C PHE A 56 8.55 7.46 1.22
N GLY A 57 7.39 6.96 0.81
CA GLY A 57 7.20 6.45 -0.53
C GLY A 57 5.74 6.20 -0.87
N THR A 58 5.50 5.87 -2.13
CA THR A 58 4.18 5.57 -2.65
C THR A 58 4.01 4.06 -2.79
N VAL A 59 2.80 3.58 -2.55
CA VAL A 59 2.41 2.20 -2.77
C VAL A 59 1.40 2.14 -3.90
N PHE A 60 1.64 1.26 -4.88
CA PHE A 60 0.71 1.05 -5.98
C PHE A 60 0.51 -0.44 -6.21
N GLY A 61 -0.74 -0.89 -6.17
CA GLY A 61 -1.06 -2.29 -6.19
C GLY A 61 -2.44 -2.60 -6.72
N ASN A 62 -2.73 -3.89 -6.77
CA ASN A 62 -4.01 -4.41 -7.22
C ASN A 62 -4.60 -5.31 -6.15
N VAL A 63 -5.90 -5.15 -5.92
CA VAL A 63 -6.68 -5.98 -5.00
C VAL A 63 -7.13 -7.25 -5.73
N LYS A 64 -6.83 -8.42 -5.15
CA LYS A 64 -7.25 -9.73 -5.65
C LYS A 64 -7.93 -10.52 -4.53
N GLY A 65 -9.25 -10.38 -4.43
CA GLY A 65 -10.01 -10.90 -3.29
C GLY A 65 -9.57 -10.18 -2.01
N ASP A 66 -9.14 -10.94 -1.01
CA ASP A 66 -8.64 -10.37 0.25
C ASP A 66 -7.14 -10.03 0.21
N THR A 67 -6.43 -10.37 -0.86
CA THR A 67 -4.98 -10.17 -0.96
C THR A 67 -4.66 -9.01 -1.89
N ILE A 68 -3.79 -8.11 -1.43
CA ILE A 68 -3.32 -6.94 -2.17
C ILE A 68 -1.86 -7.18 -2.49
N PHE A 69 -1.48 -7.13 -3.76
CA PHE A 69 -0.08 -7.13 -4.20
C PHE A 69 0.27 -5.73 -4.66
N ALA A 70 1.29 -5.14 -4.06
CA ALA A 70 1.66 -3.76 -4.31
C ALA A 70 3.16 -3.57 -4.45
N ASP A 71 3.54 -2.54 -5.19
CA ASP A 71 4.90 -2.05 -5.30
C ASP A 71 5.03 -0.80 -4.45
N TYR A 72 5.92 -0.87 -3.45
CA TYR A 72 6.32 0.26 -2.64
C TYR A 72 7.56 0.90 -3.24
N THR A 73 7.43 2.13 -3.73
CA THR A 73 8.52 2.93 -4.27
C THR A 73 8.91 3.99 -3.25
N PHE A 74 10.14 3.93 -2.75
CA PHE A 74 10.61 4.78 -1.68
C PHE A 74 11.97 5.37 -1.99
N GLN A 75 12.25 6.54 -1.43
CA GLN A 75 13.57 7.15 -1.48
C GLN A 75 14.30 6.93 -0.16
N SER A 76 15.57 6.56 -0.26
CA SER A 76 16.49 6.44 0.87
C SER A 76 17.87 6.91 0.42
N GLU A 77 18.44 7.87 1.15
CA GLU A 77 19.79 8.40 0.88
C GLU A 77 20.01 8.86 -0.58
N GLY A 78 18.98 9.46 -1.19
CA GLY A 78 19.01 9.93 -2.58
C GLY A 78 18.87 8.84 -3.65
N LYS A 79 18.59 7.59 -3.26
CA LYS A 79 18.30 6.48 -4.17
C LYS A 79 16.83 6.09 -4.11
N THR A 80 16.19 6.01 -5.27
CA THR A 80 14.85 5.42 -5.40
C THR A 80 14.97 3.91 -5.47
N SER A 81 14.26 3.21 -4.60
CA SER A 81 14.18 1.75 -4.57
C SER A 81 12.71 1.31 -4.65
N VAL A 82 12.48 0.15 -5.25
CA VAL A 82 11.14 -0.44 -5.34
C VAL A 82 11.14 -1.80 -4.64
N ARG A 83 10.14 -2.05 -3.81
CA ARG A 83 9.95 -3.31 -3.08
C ARG A 83 8.51 -3.81 -3.26
N GLU A 84 8.35 -5.09 -3.60
CA GLU A 84 7.04 -5.73 -3.53
C GLU A 84 6.60 -5.88 -2.07
N LEU A 85 5.38 -5.45 -1.80
CA LEU A 85 4.62 -5.68 -0.58
C LEU A 85 3.39 -6.51 -0.91
N VAL A 86 2.92 -7.23 0.10
CA VAL A 86 1.69 -8.00 0.01
C VAL A 86 0.93 -7.83 1.30
N PHE A 87 -0.36 -7.50 1.20
CA PHE A 87 -1.23 -7.34 2.35
C PHE A 87 -2.37 -8.32 2.26
N LEU A 88 -2.74 -8.92 3.39
CA LEU A 88 -3.97 -9.69 3.54
C LEU A 88 -4.96 -8.89 4.35
N LYS A 89 -6.11 -8.58 3.75
CA LYS A 89 -7.28 -8.02 4.43
C LYS A 89 -7.88 -9.09 5.32
N LYS A 90 -7.74 -8.93 6.64
CA LYS A 90 -8.35 -9.83 7.61
C LYS A 90 -9.81 -9.46 7.86
N ASP A 91 -10.10 -8.16 7.89
CA ASP A 91 -11.42 -7.59 8.09
C ASP A 91 -11.44 -6.15 7.54
N ALA A 92 -12.55 -5.43 7.75
CA ALA A 92 -12.74 -4.06 7.27
C ALA A 92 -11.73 -3.05 7.85
N ASN A 93 -11.06 -3.37 8.96
CA ASN A 93 -10.21 -2.45 9.71
C ASN A 93 -8.78 -2.97 9.89
N THR A 94 -8.45 -4.14 9.33
CA THR A 94 -7.18 -4.82 9.60
C THR A 94 -6.55 -5.36 8.33
N PHE A 95 -5.31 -4.92 8.06
CA PHE A 95 -4.41 -5.57 7.12
C PHE A 95 -3.26 -6.25 7.86
N VAL A 96 -2.80 -7.37 7.31
CA VAL A 96 -1.59 -8.07 7.76
C VAL A 96 -0.60 -8.07 6.61
N GLU A 97 0.61 -7.55 6.84
CA GLU A 97 1.67 -7.66 5.85
C GLU A 97 2.14 -9.11 5.75
N GLY A 98 2.31 -9.58 4.52
CA GLY A 98 2.92 -10.87 4.27
C GLY A 98 4.43 -10.78 4.23
N TYR A 99 5.07 -11.82 4.73
CA TYR A 99 6.51 -11.98 4.76
C TYR A 99 6.92 -13.21 3.95
N GLY A 100 8.06 -13.11 3.27
CA GLY A 100 8.62 -14.17 2.46
C GLY A 100 10.05 -13.85 2.02
N GLU A 101 10.71 -14.84 1.42
CA GLU A 101 12.04 -14.64 0.84
C GLU A 101 11.93 -13.65 -0.33
N ILE A 102 12.70 -12.57 -0.26
CA ILE A 102 12.82 -11.55 -1.31
C ILE A 102 14.15 -11.68 -2.04
N LEU A 103 14.16 -11.37 -3.33
CA LEU A 103 15.36 -11.29 -4.14
C LEU A 103 15.36 -10.00 -4.95
N GLU A 104 16.54 -9.51 -5.28
CA GLU A 104 16.66 -8.37 -6.20
C GLU A 104 16.54 -8.88 -7.65
N THR A 105 15.64 -8.28 -8.41
CA THR A 105 15.52 -8.48 -9.86
C THR A 105 15.41 -7.12 -10.53
N LYS A 106 16.37 -6.81 -11.42
CA LYS A 106 16.37 -5.55 -12.19
C LYS A 106 16.24 -4.29 -11.31
N GLY A 107 16.90 -4.26 -10.15
CA GLY A 107 16.85 -3.12 -9.22
C GLY A 107 15.56 -3.02 -8.38
N LYS A 108 14.74 -4.07 -8.38
CA LYS A 108 13.51 -4.17 -7.57
C LYS A 108 13.59 -5.37 -6.64
N MET A 109 13.22 -5.19 -5.38
CA MET A 109 13.11 -6.29 -4.41
C MET A 109 11.75 -6.98 -4.61
N VAL A 110 11.75 -8.22 -5.07
CA VAL A 110 10.55 -9.00 -5.41
C VAL A 110 10.47 -10.27 -4.57
N PHE A 111 9.27 -10.78 -4.33
CA PHE A 111 9.11 -12.08 -3.66
C PHE A 111 9.59 -13.21 -4.56
N LYS A 112 10.54 -14.02 -4.07
CA LYS A 112 11.08 -15.17 -4.81
C LYS A 112 10.00 -16.19 -5.16
N ASP A 113 9.11 -16.44 -4.21
CA ASP A 113 8.02 -17.39 -4.35
C ASP A 113 6.76 -16.85 -3.67
N LYS A 114 5.82 -16.37 -4.47
CA LYS A 114 4.56 -15.80 -3.98
C LYS A 114 3.67 -16.83 -3.27
N SER A 115 3.87 -18.14 -3.52
CA SER A 115 3.13 -19.21 -2.83
C SER A 115 3.63 -19.47 -1.41
N LYS A 116 4.86 -19.03 -1.08
CA LYS A 116 5.47 -19.18 0.25
C LYS A 116 5.32 -17.95 1.12
N ILE A 117 4.60 -16.93 0.67
CA ILE A 117 4.26 -15.75 1.46
C ILE A 117 3.42 -16.20 2.66
N LYS A 118 3.85 -15.77 3.85
CA LYS A 118 3.16 -16.05 5.11
C LYS A 118 2.61 -14.77 5.72
N PHE A 119 1.43 -14.84 6.30
CA PHE A 119 0.79 -13.73 6.99
C PHE A 119 0.81 -13.99 8.50
N ASP A 120 2.02 -14.05 9.06
CA ASP A 120 2.27 -14.47 10.44
C ASP A 120 1.83 -13.43 11.49
N GLY A 121 1.42 -12.22 11.06
CA GLY A 121 0.94 -11.17 11.96
C GLY A 121 2.06 -10.35 12.61
N ASN A 122 3.27 -10.40 12.07
CA ASN A 122 4.40 -9.61 12.57
C ASN A 122 4.18 -8.09 12.36
N ILE A 123 3.54 -7.73 11.25
CA ILE A 123 3.15 -6.36 10.95
C ILE A 123 1.64 -6.37 10.71
N VAL A 124 0.90 -5.75 11.64
CA VAL A 124 -0.55 -5.65 11.59
C VAL A 124 -0.92 -4.18 11.56
N TYR A 125 -1.56 -3.78 10.46
CA TYR A 125 -2.06 -2.45 10.24
C TYR A 125 -3.51 -2.38 10.74
N LYS A 126 -3.78 -1.44 11.64
CA LYS A 126 -5.11 -1.16 12.16
C LYS A 126 -5.62 0.16 11.63
N LYS A 127 -6.87 0.19 11.20
CA LYS A 127 -7.53 1.40 10.71
C LYS A 127 -7.53 2.46 11.79
N ILE A 128 -7.12 3.66 11.41
CA ILE A 128 -7.12 4.87 12.23
C ILE A 128 -7.83 5.99 11.48
N ASN A 129 -8.14 7.06 12.19
CA ASN A 129 -8.55 8.28 11.53
C ASN A 129 -7.35 8.87 10.79
N CYS A 130 -7.54 9.25 9.54
CA CYS A 130 -6.56 10.02 8.80
C CYS A 130 -6.26 11.33 9.54
N LYS A 131 -4.98 11.65 9.68
CA LYS A 131 -4.57 12.95 10.22
C LYS A 131 -4.64 13.95 9.06
N GLU A 132 -5.43 15.01 9.26
CA GLU A 132 -5.39 16.21 8.42
C GLU A 132 -4.01 16.89 8.49
#